data_AF-A0A6J2WFL8-F1
#
_entry.id   AF-A0A6J2WFL8-F1
#
_cell.length_a   1.000
_cell.length_b   1.000
_cell.length_c   1.000
_cell.angle_alpha   90.00
_cell.angle_beta   90.00
_cell.angle_gamma   90.00
#
_symmetry.space_group_name_H-M   'P 1'
#
loop_
_entity.id
_entity.type
_entity.pdbx_description
1 polymer ?
#
loop_
_entity_poly.entity_id
_entity_poly.type
_entity_poly.pdbx_seq_one_letter_code
_entity_poly.pdbx_strand_id
1 'polypeptide(L)'
;MQALTKRQFWFLAVLLIITAVYTVELTRSSNEYVLRCVSYARNLTEHIWPEEPCGCASCVAAPTNDTWFTERFKPEVRPLLSRGNNALSGNIYKYWQGLQYDKRRSNYTEVVNKLFQLIPGEDRYLDGGSDRCRVCSVVGNSGNLLGSHYGPLIDSADFVIRMNKAPIKGYERDVGTRTTHHILYPESAVDVSNDTNVVLFPFKTLDLEWLMSALTNGTIKRTRINVLAKLSVDKDKVMVLNPAFINYVHTSWLKGKGRYPSTGFLTLILSLHICDEVNVYGFGANRKGIWHHYFEPVPKSLLSRHTGQHPGPNEYDLILELTKKKKIQLFTGF
;
A
#
# COMPACT_ATOMS: atom_id res chain seq x y z
N MET A 1 -77.70 8.21 -21.79
CA MET A 1 -76.43 8.45 -22.51
C MET A 1 -76.74 9.33 -23.71
N GLN A 2 -76.38 10.61 -23.69
CA GLN A 2 -76.54 11.48 -24.86
C GLN A 2 -75.39 11.25 -25.84
N ALA A 3 -75.71 10.93 -27.09
CA ALA A 3 -74.73 10.76 -28.16
C ALA A 3 -74.13 12.12 -28.54
N LEU A 4 -72.79 12.20 -28.61
CA LEU A 4 -72.08 13.41 -29.03
C LEU A 4 -72.51 13.81 -30.45
N THR A 5 -72.76 15.11 -30.64
CA THR A 5 -73.07 15.63 -31.98
C THR A 5 -71.85 15.49 -32.90
N LYS A 6 -72.08 15.33 -34.21
CA LYS A 6 -71.01 15.14 -35.22
C LYS A 6 -69.91 16.22 -35.13
N ARG A 7 -70.27 17.45 -34.74
CA ARG A 7 -69.35 18.57 -34.53
C ARG A 7 -68.48 18.43 -33.29
N GLN A 8 -69.02 17.88 -32.20
CA GLN A 8 -68.25 17.58 -30.98
C GLN A 8 -67.28 16.42 -31.19
N PHE A 9 -67.66 15.42 -32.00
CA PHE A 9 -66.76 14.32 -32.38
C PHE A 9 -65.54 14.83 -33.17
N TRP A 10 -65.75 15.68 -34.17
CA TRP A 10 -64.65 16.27 -34.94
C TRP A 10 -63.74 17.17 -34.11
N PHE A 11 -64.29 17.93 -33.16
CA PHE A 11 -63.49 18.76 -32.26
C PHE A 11 -62.57 17.90 -31.37
N LEU A 12 -63.11 16.80 -30.81
CA LEU A 12 -62.31 15.87 -30.00
C LEU A 12 -61.26 15.11 -30.83
N ALA A 13 -61.58 14.74 -32.07
CA ALA A 13 -60.63 14.10 -32.98
C ALA A 13 -59.46 15.04 -33.34
N VAL A 14 -59.75 16.32 -33.63
CA VAL A 14 -58.71 17.33 -33.89
C VAL A 14 -57.87 17.58 -32.64
N LEU A 15 -58.49 17.68 -31.46
CA LEU A 15 -57.77 17.84 -30.20
C LEU A 15 -56.84 16.64 -29.92
N LEU A 16 -57.30 15.42 -30.16
CA LEU A 16 -56.51 14.20 -30.02
C LEU A 16 -55.32 14.17 -30.99
N ILE A 17 -55.52 14.59 -32.25
CA ILE A 17 -54.44 14.69 -33.25
C ILE A 17 -53.43 15.76 -32.84
N ILE A 18 -53.87 16.93 -32.38
CA ILE A 18 -52.97 17.99 -31.90
C ILE A 18 -52.18 17.49 -30.69
N THR A 19 -52.81 16.83 -29.72
CA THR A 19 -52.09 16.24 -28.58
C THR A 19 -51.13 15.14 -29.01
N ALA A 20 -51.52 14.29 -29.97
CA ALA A 20 -50.66 13.23 -30.48
C ALA A 20 -49.43 13.81 -31.21
N VAL A 21 -49.62 14.81 -32.08
CA VAL A 21 -48.55 15.53 -32.77
C VAL A 21 -47.62 16.22 -31.76
N TYR A 22 -48.18 16.91 -30.76
CA TYR A 22 -47.38 17.56 -29.71
C TYR A 22 -46.61 16.56 -28.84
N THR A 23 -47.19 15.40 -28.52
CA THR A 23 -46.47 14.30 -27.83
C THR A 23 -45.41 13.65 -28.71
N VAL A 24 -45.62 13.55 -30.03
CA VAL A 24 -44.62 13.06 -30.99
C VAL A 24 -43.48 14.07 -31.16
N GLU A 25 -43.77 15.38 -31.15
CA GLU A 25 -42.75 16.45 -31.18
C GLU A 25 -41.95 16.54 -29.87
N LEU A 26 -42.60 16.33 -28.70
CA LEU A 26 -41.93 16.26 -27.40
C LEU A 26 -41.07 14.98 -27.24
N THR A 27 -41.50 13.85 -27.79
CA THR A 27 -40.72 12.59 -27.77
C THR A 27 -39.60 12.57 -28.81
N ARG A 28 -39.74 13.28 -29.94
CA ARG A 28 -38.70 13.37 -30.99
C ARG A 28 -37.55 14.32 -30.65
N SER A 29 -37.75 15.26 -29.73
CA SER A 29 -36.72 16.22 -29.28
C SER A 29 -36.02 15.83 -27.96
N SER A 30 -36.53 14.87 -27.20
CA SER A 30 -36.10 14.67 -25.81
C SER A 30 -34.89 13.76 -25.63
N ASN A 31 -34.54 12.85 -26.54
CA ASN A 31 -33.41 11.94 -26.26
C ASN A 31 -32.05 12.65 -26.30
N GLU A 32 -31.79 13.53 -27.26
CA GLU A 32 -30.51 14.25 -27.32
C GLU A 32 -30.41 15.33 -26.24
N TYR A 33 -31.51 16.01 -25.92
CA TYR A 33 -31.54 17.01 -24.85
C TYR A 33 -31.46 16.37 -23.46
N VAL A 34 -32.13 15.24 -23.21
CA VAL A 34 -31.99 14.49 -21.95
C VAL A 34 -30.58 13.91 -21.84
N LEU A 35 -30.01 13.35 -22.91
CA LEU A 35 -28.62 12.87 -22.89
C LEU A 35 -27.63 14.03 -22.71
N ARG A 36 -27.86 15.21 -23.30
CA ARG A 36 -27.06 16.42 -23.04
C ARG A 36 -27.26 16.93 -21.62
N CYS A 37 -28.46 16.90 -21.06
CA CYS A 37 -28.71 17.30 -19.68
C CYS A 37 -28.09 16.31 -18.69
N VAL A 38 -28.13 15.01 -18.97
CA VAL A 38 -27.45 13.97 -18.16
C VAL A 38 -25.94 14.10 -18.30
N SER A 39 -25.42 14.32 -19.50
CA SER A 39 -24.00 14.58 -19.75
C SER A 39 -23.54 15.87 -19.08
N TYR A 40 -24.33 16.94 -19.16
CA TYR A 40 -24.04 18.23 -18.54
C TYR A 40 -24.17 18.18 -17.02
N ALA A 41 -25.18 17.48 -16.49
CA ALA A 41 -25.34 17.21 -15.06
C ALA A 41 -24.20 16.33 -14.54
N ARG A 42 -23.77 15.31 -15.30
CA ARG A 42 -22.62 14.46 -14.97
C ARG A 42 -21.32 15.27 -14.97
N ASN A 43 -21.11 16.10 -15.98
CA ASN A 43 -19.94 16.97 -16.09
C ASN A 43 -19.95 18.06 -14.98
N LEU A 44 -21.12 18.57 -14.62
CA LEU A 44 -21.32 19.44 -13.46
C LEU A 44 -21.05 18.70 -12.14
N THR A 45 -21.50 17.46 -11.95
CA THR A 45 -21.20 16.69 -10.73
C THR A 45 -19.72 16.34 -10.64
N GLU A 46 -19.06 16.02 -11.76
CA GLU A 46 -17.62 15.79 -11.85
C GLU A 46 -16.81 17.08 -11.54
N HIS A 47 -17.39 18.27 -11.76
CA HIS A 47 -16.78 19.56 -11.40
C HIS A 47 -17.19 20.10 -10.01
N ILE A 48 -18.32 19.68 -9.46
CA ILE A 48 -18.90 20.22 -8.21
C ILE A 48 -18.55 19.36 -6.99
N TRP A 49 -18.39 18.04 -7.16
CA TRP A 49 -17.90 17.16 -6.12
C TRP A 49 -16.62 16.48 -6.61
N PRO A 50 -15.43 16.84 -6.09
CA PRO A 50 -14.24 16.06 -6.37
C PRO A 50 -14.54 14.62 -5.97
N GLU A 51 -14.31 13.66 -6.88
CA GLU A 51 -14.49 12.24 -6.56
C GLU A 51 -13.80 11.95 -5.24
N GLU A 52 -14.53 11.33 -4.30
CA GLU A 52 -13.94 10.98 -3.02
C GLU A 52 -12.76 10.03 -3.27
N PRO A 53 -11.61 10.26 -2.63
CA PRO A 53 -10.38 9.53 -2.96
C PRO A 53 -10.44 8.05 -2.57
N CYS A 54 -11.37 7.71 -1.67
CA CYS A 54 -11.68 6.37 -1.21
C CYS A 54 -13.07 6.37 -0.53
N GLY A 55 -13.60 5.19 -0.23
CA GLY A 55 -14.90 5.01 0.45
C GLY A 55 -14.81 4.93 1.98
N CYS A 56 -13.66 5.26 2.57
CA CYS A 56 -13.49 5.30 4.03
C CYS A 56 -13.92 6.65 4.61
N ALA A 57 -14.17 6.68 5.92
CA ALA A 57 -14.43 7.93 6.64
C ALA A 57 -13.23 8.89 6.60
N SER A 58 -12.01 8.36 6.48
CA SER A 58 -10.79 9.14 6.25
C SER A 58 -9.92 8.45 5.20
N CYS A 59 -9.40 9.20 4.23
CA CYS A 59 -8.49 8.66 3.21
C CYS A 59 -7.08 9.23 3.37
N VAL A 60 -6.06 8.36 3.32
CA VAL A 60 -4.64 8.76 3.23
C VAL A 60 -4.44 9.73 2.06
N ALA A 61 -4.98 9.38 0.89
CA ALA A 61 -4.88 10.16 -0.34
C ALA A 61 -5.80 11.41 -0.37
N ALA A 62 -6.55 11.68 0.70
CA ALA A 62 -7.44 12.85 0.73
C ALA A 62 -6.68 14.15 0.43
N PRO A 63 -7.20 14.98 -0.52
CA PRO A 63 -6.68 16.30 -0.77
C PRO A 63 -6.51 17.08 0.54
N THR A 64 -5.40 17.78 0.65
CA THR A 64 -5.10 18.58 1.83
C THR A 64 -4.35 19.82 1.42
N ASN A 65 -4.64 20.94 2.09
CA ASN A 65 -3.87 22.19 1.94
C ASN A 65 -2.48 22.09 2.59
N ASP A 66 -2.16 20.95 3.19
CA ASP A 66 -0.87 20.69 3.81
C ASP A 66 0.21 20.40 2.76
N THR A 67 1.06 21.40 2.54
CA THR A 67 2.22 21.29 1.64
C THR A 67 3.20 20.21 2.09
N TRP A 68 3.32 19.96 3.41
CA TRP A 68 4.28 18.98 3.91
C TRP A 68 3.99 17.56 3.43
N PHE A 69 2.70 17.18 3.37
CA PHE A 69 2.29 15.85 2.93
C PHE A 69 2.31 15.75 1.41
N THR A 70 1.76 16.74 0.70
CA THR A 70 1.66 16.75 -0.78
C THR A 70 3.03 16.85 -1.47
N GLU A 71 4.02 17.47 -0.83
CA GLU A 71 5.41 17.44 -1.30
C GLU A 71 6.05 16.05 -1.21
N ARG A 72 5.59 15.21 -0.28
CA ARG A 72 6.20 13.91 0.04
C ARG A 72 5.46 12.75 -0.62
N PHE A 73 4.14 12.70 -0.47
CA PHE A 73 3.29 11.66 -1.01
C PHE A 73 3.03 11.90 -2.51
N LYS A 74 3.35 10.91 -3.33
CA LYS A 74 3.28 10.97 -4.80
C LYS A 74 2.45 9.81 -5.31
N PRO A 75 1.12 9.97 -5.48
CA PRO A 75 0.21 8.85 -5.75
C PRO A 75 0.54 8.06 -7.02
N GLU A 76 1.24 8.68 -7.98
CA GLU A 76 1.68 8.07 -9.23
C GLU A 76 2.83 7.07 -9.06
N VAL A 77 3.53 7.08 -7.93
CA VAL A 77 4.67 6.19 -7.70
C VAL A 77 4.17 4.76 -7.51
N ARG A 78 4.68 3.85 -8.35
CA ARG A 78 4.39 2.42 -8.28
C ARG A 78 5.35 1.72 -7.30
N PRO A 79 4.84 1.17 -6.18
CA PRO A 79 5.70 0.59 -5.15
C PRO A 79 6.25 -0.79 -5.51
N LEU A 80 5.55 -1.55 -6.35
CA LEU A 80 5.92 -2.92 -6.70
C LEU A 80 6.64 -2.99 -8.04
N LEU A 81 7.62 -3.88 -8.11
CA LEU A 81 8.34 -4.19 -9.34
C LEU A 81 7.46 -5.08 -10.22
N SER A 82 7.24 -4.65 -11.46
CA SER A 82 6.44 -5.34 -12.45
C SER A 82 7.13 -5.39 -13.81
N ARG A 83 6.61 -6.19 -14.74
CA ARG A 83 7.10 -6.23 -16.12
C ARG A 83 7.06 -4.86 -16.81
N GLY A 84 6.10 -4.01 -16.45
CA GLY A 84 5.90 -2.69 -17.04
C GLY A 84 6.78 -1.59 -16.43
N ASN A 85 7.38 -1.80 -15.25
CA ASN A 85 8.12 -0.76 -14.52
C ASN A 85 9.50 -1.22 -14.00
N ASN A 86 10.04 -2.32 -14.52
CA ASN A 86 11.29 -2.91 -14.02
C ASN A 86 12.57 -2.16 -14.41
N ALA A 87 12.52 -1.30 -15.42
CA ALA A 87 13.67 -0.56 -15.90
C ALA A 87 14.05 0.55 -14.91
N LEU A 88 15.29 0.54 -14.43
CA LEU A 88 15.83 1.58 -13.55
C LEU A 88 16.65 2.57 -14.37
N SER A 89 16.45 3.86 -14.13
CA SER A 89 17.34 4.90 -14.67
C SER A 89 18.74 4.75 -14.07
N GLY A 90 19.77 5.22 -14.79
CA GLY A 90 21.17 5.02 -14.38
C GLY A 90 21.50 5.59 -13.00
N ASN A 91 20.90 6.71 -12.61
CA ASN A 91 21.05 7.32 -11.28
C ASN A 91 20.39 6.47 -10.18
N ILE A 92 19.18 5.95 -10.42
CA ILE A 92 18.48 5.09 -9.46
C ILE A 92 19.21 3.77 -9.30
N TYR A 93 19.67 3.16 -10.41
CA TYR A 93 20.45 1.94 -10.37
C TYR A 93 21.75 2.12 -9.57
N LYS A 94 22.50 3.20 -9.83
CA LYS A 94 23.74 3.53 -9.09
C LYS A 94 23.47 3.77 -7.61
N TYR A 95 22.40 4.48 -7.27
CA TYR A 95 21.96 4.68 -5.89
C TYR A 95 21.66 3.33 -5.21
N TRP A 96 20.85 2.49 -5.85
CA TRP A 96 20.42 1.21 -5.29
C TRP A 96 21.58 0.24 -5.09
N GLN A 97 22.50 0.15 -6.06
CA GLN A 97 23.75 -0.62 -5.92
C GLN A 97 24.69 -0.08 -4.83
N GLY A 98 24.52 1.18 -4.42
CA GLY A 98 25.27 1.79 -3.32
C GLY A 98 24.74 1.45 -1.92
N LEU A 99 23.52 0.91 -1.82
CA LEU A 99 22.88 0.62 -0.53
C LEU A 99 23.67 -0.43 0.25
N GLN A 100 23.99 -1.55 -0.39
CA GLN A 100 24.79 -2.62 0.18
C GLN A 100 25.83 -3.10 -0.82
N TYR A 101 27.06 -3.30 -0.35
CA TYR A 101 28.12 -3.84 -1.20
C TYR A 101 27.81 -5.28 -1.58
N ASP A 102 27.77 -5.54 -2.89
CA ASP A 102 27.75 -6.88 -3.46
C ASP A 102 28.97 -7.06 -4.36
N LYS A 103 29.76 -8.10 -4.07
CA LYS A 103 30.93 -8.45 -4.87
C LYS A 103 30.51 -9.04 -6.23
N ARG A 104 29.32 -9.66 -6.28
CA ARG A 104 28.76 -10.21 -7.52
C ARG A 104 28.00 -9.10 -8.24
N ARG A 105 28.46 -8.76 -9.44
CA ARG A 105 27.80 -7.77 -10.30
C ARG A 105 27.02 -8.46 -11.40
N SER A 106 26.00 -9.21 -11.00
CA SER A 106 25.05 -9.81 -11.95
C SER A 106 24.30 -8.72 -12.71
N ASN A 107 23.92 -9.01 -13.95
CA ASN A 107 23.13 -8.09 -14.76
C ASN A 107 21.70 -8.01 -14.19
N TYR A 108 21.33 -6.85 -13.65
CA TYR A 108 20.02 -6.63 -13.03
C TYR A 108 18.86 -6.97 -13.98
N THR A 109 18.91 -6.54 -15.23
CA THR A 109 17.84 -6.78 -16.21
C THR A 109 17.65 -8.28 -16.46
N GLU A 110 18.74 -9.02 -16.59
CA GLU A 110 18.69 -10.47 -16.77
C GLU A 110 18.11 -11.18 -15.55
N VAL A 111 18.54 -10.77 -14.35
CA VAL A 111 18.05 -11.30 -13.07
C VAL A 111 16.55 -11.08 -12.92
N VAL A 112 16.06 -9.86 -13.18
CA VAL A 112 14.63 -9.55 -13.09
C VAL A 112 13.80 -10.30 -14.13
N ASN A 113 14.30 -10.40 -15.38
CA ASN A 113 13.62 -11.15 -16.43
C ASN A 113 13.45 -12.63 -16.07
N LYS A 114 14.48 -13.24 -15.48
CA LYS A 114 14.44 -14.62 -14.97
C LYS A 114 13.50 -14.75 -13.77
N LEU A 115 13.54 -13.79 -12.85
CA LEU A 115 12.69 -13.80 -11.66
C LEU A 115 11.20 -13.79 -12.05
N PHE A 116 10.81 -12.97 -13.02
CA PHE A 116 9.43 -12.96 -13.51
C PHE A 116 9.02 -14.20 -14.31
N GLN A 117 9.92 -15.16 -14.60
CA GLN A 117 9.48 -16.48 -15.05
C GLN A 117 9.02 -17.37 -13.88
N LEU A 118 9.31 -16.97 -12.64
CA LEU A 118 9.00 -17.74 -11.42
C LEU A 118 7.86 -17.13 -10.59
N ILE A 119 7.67 -15.81 -10.67
CA ILE A 119 6.64 -15.06 -9.94
C ILE A 119 5.84 -14.18 -10.92
N PRO A 120 4.63 -13.72 -10.56
CA PRO A 120 3.75 -13.01 -11.50
C PRO A 120 4.37 -11.76 -12.17
N GLY A 121 5.07 -10.93 -11.38
CA GLY A 121 5.68 -9.70 -11.88
C GLY A 121 4.66 -8.64 -12.30
N GLU A 122 3.60 -8.49 -11.52
CA GLU A 122 2.47 -7.62 -11.78
C GLU A 122 2.47 -6.40 -10.86
N ASP A 123 1.93 -5.28 -11.34
CA ASP A 123 1.65 -4.12 -10.51
C ASP A 123 0.32 -4.38 -9.79
N ARG A 124 0.41 -4.82 -8.54
CA ARG A 124 -0.76 -5.11 -7.69
C ARG A 124 -1.18 -3.85 -6.92
N TYR A 125 -2.45 -3.78 -6.52
CA TYR A 125 -3.07 -2.63 -5.83
C TYR A 125 -3.35 -1.42 -6.71
N LEU A 126 -3.79 -1.67 -7.95
CA LEU A 126 -4.33 -0.65 -8.86
C LEU A 126 -5.84 -0.42 -8.68
N ASP A 127 -6.43 -1.02 -7.65
CA ASP A 127 -7.87 -1.03 -7.38
C ASP A 127 -8.34 0.15 -6.51
N GLY A 128 -7.58 1.24 -6.47
CA GLY A 128 -7.99 2.48 -5.82
C GLY A 128 -9.22 3.11 -6.49
N GLY A 129 -10.03 3.80 -5.70
CA GLY A 129 -11.23 4.49 -6.19
C GLY A 129 -12.21 4.82 -5.06
N SER A 130 -13.20 5.65 -5.36
CA SER A 130 -14.20 6.17 -4.42
C SER A 130 -14.99 5.09 -3.67
N ASP A 131 -15.12 3.90 -4.25
CA ASP A 131 -15.96 2.84 -3.70
C ASP A 131 -15.17 1.86 -2.81
N ARG A 132 -13.84 1.99 -2.76
CA ARG A 132 -12.97 1.10 -1.98
C ARG A 132 -12.64 1.74 -0.64
N CYS A 133 -12.86 0.99 0.44
CA CYS A 133 -12.28 1.28 1.74
C CYS A 133 -11.43 0.09 2.20
N ARG A 134 -10.10 0.26 2.21
CA ARG A 134 -9.15 -0.72 2.73
C ARG A 134 -8.44 -0.18 3.95
N VAL A 135 -8.71 -0.81 5.08
CA VAL A 135 -8.07 -0.53 6.36
C VAL A 135 -6.89 -1.47 6.54
N CYS A 136 -5.73 -0.91 6.89
CA CYS A 136 -4.51 -1.66 7.09
C CYS A 136 -3.95 -1.51 8.50
N SER A 137 -3.57 -2.63 9.12
CA SER A 137 -2.78 -2.68 10.35
C SER A 137 -1.32 -2.98 10.00
N VAL A 138 -0.43 -2.01 10.20
CA VAL A 138 1.02 -2.14 10.03
C VAL A 138 1.64 -2.44 11.38
N VAL A 139 2.16 -3.66 11.54
CA VAL A 139 2.68 -4.15 12.82
C VAL A 139 4.20 -4.22 12.76
N GLY A 140 4.84 -3.24 13.40
CA GLY A 140 6.26 -3.23 13.68
C GLY A 140 6.64 -4.17 14.82
N ASN A 141 7.91 -4.13 15.22
CA ASN A 141 8.48 -5.11 16.13
C ASN A 141 8.77 -4.58 17.53
N SER A 142 8.42 -3.33 17.84
CA SER A 142 8.74 -2.71 19.13
C SER A 142 8.13 -3.45 20.31
N GLY A 143 8.89 -3.53 21.41
CA GLY A 143 8.41 -4.05 22.68
C GLY A 143 7.31 -3.22 23.35
N ASN A 144 6.93 -2.06 22.80
CA ASN A 144 5.73 -1.33 23.26
C ASN A 144 4.43 -2.11 23.02
N LEU A 145 4.46 -3.17 22.22
CA LEU A 145 3.35 -4.09 22.02
C LEU A 145 3.07 -4.95 23.26
N LEU A 146 4.06 -5.22 24.11
CA LEU A 146 3.90 -6.12 25.25
C LEU A 146 2.88 -5.59 26.26
N GLY A 147 1.86 -6.39 26.55
CA GLY A 147 0.74 -6.04 27.44
C GLY A 147 -0.26 -5.05 26.85
N SER A 148 -0.16 -4.73 25.55
CA SER A 148 -1.05 -3.77 24.89
C SER A 148 -2.45 -4.31 24.61
N HIS A 149 -2.56 -5.62 24.45
CA HIS A 149 -3.80 -6.30 24.09
C HIS A 149 -4.42 -5.81 22.77
N TYR A 150 -3.60 -5.29 21.85
CA TYR A 150 -4.05 -4.81 20.55
C TYR A 150 -4.44 -5.93 19.58
N GLY A 151 -4.22 -7.21 19.91
CA GLY A 151 -4.39 -8.32 18.98
C GLY A 151 -5.73 -8.34 18.25
N PRO A 152 -6.89 -8.26 18.94
CA PRO A 152 -8.19 -8.21 18.28
C PRO A 152 -8.39 -7.00 17.36
N LEU A 153 -7.82 -5.85 17.71
CA LEU A 153 -7.90 -4.62 16.91
C LEU A 153 -6.99 -4.68 15.69
N ILE A 154 -5.80 -5.27 15.82
CA ILE A 154 -4.90 -5.52 14.69
C ILE A 154 -5.60 -6.43 13.68
N ASP A 155 -6.20 -7.52 14.17
CA ASP A 155 -6.85 -8.55 13.35
C ASP A 155 -8.19 -8.09 12.73
N SER A 156 -8.75 -6.94 13.10
CA SER A 156 -9.98 -6.43 12.49
C SER A 156 -9.77 -5.71 11.15
N ALA A 157 -8.52 -5.42 10.78
CA ALA A 157 -8.20 -4.76 9.51
C ALA A 157 -8.34 -5.69 8.31
N ASP A 158 -8.53 -5.12 7.12
CA ASP A 158 -8.56 -5.87 5.86
C ASP A 158 -7.18 -6.49 5.62
N PHE A 159 -6.13 -5.66 5.69
CA PHE A 159 -4.75 -6.10 5.60
C PHE A 159 -4.05 -5.98 6.95
N VAL A 160 -3.42 -7.07 7.37
CA VAL A 160 -2.43 -7.09 8.46
C VAL A 160 -1.04 -7.30 7.84
N ILE A 161 -0.18 -6.30 7.97
CA ILE A 161 1.14 -6.23 7.34
C ILE A 161 2.21 -6.36 8.42
N ARG A 162 3.00 -7.44 8.36
CA ARG A 162 4.08 -7.75 9.31
C ARG A 162 5.44 -7.75 8.60
N MET A 163 6.51 -7.78 9.37
CA MET A 163 7.86 -7.70 8.82
C MET A 163 8.90 -8.47 9.63
N ASN A 164 9.99 -8.83 8.97
CA ASN A 164 11.17 -9.46 9.59
C ASN A 164 10.84 -10.79 10.27
N LYS A 165 11.58 -11.15 11.32
CA LYS A 165 11.45 -12.43 12.06
C LYS A 165 10.47 -12.37 13.23
N ALA A 166 9.50 -11.47 13.20
CA ALA A 166 8.61 -11.20 14.34
C ALA A 166 7.66 -12.39 14.57
N PRO A 167 7.71 -13.08 15.72
CA PRO A 167 6.88 -14.24 16.00
C PRO A 167 5.49 -13.84 16.50
N ILE A 168 4.46 -14.56 16.07
CA ILE A 168 3.10 -14.41 16.60
C ILE A 168 2.88 -15.30 17.82
N LYS A 169 3.42 -16.52 17.78
CA LYS A 169 3.16 -17.55 18.79
C LYS A 169 3.62 -17.09 20.18
N GLY A 170 2.69 -17.07 21.14
CA GLY A 170 2.92 -16.61 22.51
C GLY A 170 2.71 -15.11 22.73
N TYR A 171 2.40 -14.35 21.68
CA TYR A 171 2.16 -12.90 21.72
C TYR A 171 0.80 -12.51 21.13
N GLU A 172 -0.05 -13.47 20.78
CA GLU A 172 -1.29 -13.30 20.00
C GLU A 172 -2.22 -12.25 20.60
N ARG A 173 -2.32 -12.21 21.94
CA ARG A 173 -3.15 -11.24 22.65
C ARG A 173 -2.74 -9.80 22.34
N ASP A 174 -1.45 -9.56 22.17
CA ASP A 174 -0.88 -8.23 21.98
C ASP A 174 -0.69 -7.90 20.50
N VAL A 175 -0.28 -8.88 19.67
CA VAL A 175 0.11 -8.64 18.28
C VAL A 175 -0.87 -9.20 17.25
N GLY A 176 -1.91 -9.91 17.67
CA GLY A 176 -2.89 -10.54 16.79
C GLY A 176 -2.38 -11.86 16.20
N THR A 177 -3.21 -12.48 15.37
CA THR A 177 -2.97 -13.80 14.76
C THR A 177 -2.94 -13.75 13.25
N ARG A 178 -3.57 -12.76 12.62
CA ARG A 178 -3.67 -12.66 11.16
C ARG A 178 -2.40 -12.06 10.56
N THR A 179 -2.04 -12.55 9.38
CA THR A 179 -1.03 -11.94 8.52
C THR A 179 -1.51 -12.05 7.08
N THR A 180 -1.69 -10.92 6.42
CA THR A 180 -2.07 -10.89 5.00
C THR A 180 -0.86 -10.63 4.11
N HIS A 181 0.11 -9.88 4.64
CA HIS A 181 1.33 -9.49 3.96
C HIS A 181 2.51 -9.62 4.93
N HIS A 182 3.59 -10.23 4.46
CA HIS A 182 4.82 -10.33 5.22
C HIS A 182 5.99 -9.77 4.43
N ILE A 183 6.60 -8.73 4.97
CA ILE A 183 7.78 -8.07 4.41
C ILE A 183 9.03 -8.79 4.87
N LEU A 184 9.89 -9.16 3.92
CA LEU A 184 11.17 -9.81 4.23
C LEU A 184 12.28 -9.40 3.27
N TYR A 185 13.50 -9.76 3.68
CA TYR A 185 14.72 -9.74 2.89
C TYR A 185 15.58 -10.93 3.34
N PRO A 186 16.57 -11.41 2.58
CA PRO A 186 17.20 -12.72 2.82
C PRO A 186 17.68 -12.94 4.26
N GLU A 187 18.29 -11.92 4.86
CA GLU A 187 18.85 -11.96 6.22
C GLU A 187 17.79 -11.96 7.33
N SER A 188 16.54 -11.60 7.00
CA SER A 188 15.39 -11.46 7.90
C SER A 188 14.18 -12.31 7.49
N ALA A 189 14.39 -13.26 6.57
CA ALA A 189 13.34 -14.14 6.07
C ALA A 189 12.95 -15.20 7.09
N VAL A 190 11.66 -15.55 7.06
CA VAL A 190 11.02 -16.64 7.80
C VAL A 190 10.04 -17.34 6.85
N ASP A 191 9.75 -18.61 7.12
CA ASP A 191 8.61 -19.26 6.46
C ASP A 191 7.31 -18.62 6.96
N VAL A 192 6.37 -18.44 6.04
CA VAL A 192 5.05 -17.89 6.31
C VAL A 192 4.00 -18.85 5.78
N SER A 193 2.74 -18.66 6.19
CA SER A 193 1.64 -19.46 5.68
C SER A 193 1.42 -19.23 4.18
N ASN A 194 0.98 -20.26 3.45
CA ASN A 194 0.72 -20.18 2.00
C ASN A 194 -0.41 -19.21 1.62
N ASP A 195 -1.25 -18.82 2.59
CA ASP A 195 -2.27 -17.80 2.38
C ASP A 195 -1.71 -16.37 2.35
N THR A 196 -0.50 -16.16 2.90
CA THR A 196 0.15 -14.87 3.08
C THR A 196 0.85 -14.38 1.82
N ASN A 197 0.66 -13.11 1.49
CA ASN A 197 1.44 -12.44 0.45
C ASN A 197 2.85 -12.10 0.96
N VAL A 198 3.88 -12.52 0.23
CA VAL A 198 5.26 -12.18 0.57
C VAL A 198 5.72 -11.01 -0.29
N VAL A 199 6.29 -9.98 0.35
CA VAL A 199 6.90 -8.86 -0.36
C VAL A 199 8.39 -8.82 -0.02
N LEU A 200 9.24 -9.16 -1.00
CA LEU A 200 10.68 -9.01 -0.88
C LEU A 200 11.05 -7.53 -0.94
N PHE A 201 11.84 -7.04 0.01
CA PHE A 201 12.51 -5.75 -0.06
C PHE A 201 13.97 -5.96 -0.50
N PRO A 202 14.32 -5.71 -1.78
CA PRO A 202 15.65 -5.99 -2.30
C PRO A 202 16.60 -4.80 -2.06
N PHE A 203 17.69 -5.02 -1.35
CA PHE A 203 18.72 -3.99 -1.07
C PHE A 203 20.00 -4.17 -1.91
N LYS A 204 20.07 -5.25 -2.71
CA LYS A 204 21.14 -5.60 -3.64
C LYS A 204 20.65 -6.64 -4.65
N THR A 205 21.34 -6.78 -5.79
CA THR A 205 20.98 -7.76 -6.84
C THR A 205 20.93 -9.19 -6.32
N LEU A 206 21.85 -9.55 -5.42
CA LEU A 206 21.86 -10.84 -4.75
C LEU A 206 20.57 -11.17 -3.99
N ASP A 207 19.78 -10.19 -3.54
CA ASP A 207 18.51 -10.48 -2.85
C ASP A 207 17.46 -11.03 -3.83
N LEU A 208 17.47 -10.56 -5.07
CA LEU A 208 16.63 -11.07 -6.16
C LEU A 208 17.06 -12.47 -6.58
N GLU A 209 18.37 -12.70 -6.69
CA GLU A 209 18.94 -14.02 -6.97
C GLU A 209 18.63 -15.02 -5.85
N TRP A 210 18.72 -14.59 -4.59
CA TRP A 210 18.34 -15.37 -3.44
C TRP A 210 16.88 -15.77 -3.51
N LEU A 211 15.97 -14.86 -3.85
CA LEU A 211 14.56 -15.19 -3.98
C LEU A 211 14.32 -16.27 -5.04
N MET A 212 14.92 -16.15 -6.23
CA MET A 212 14.85 -17.20 -7.26
C MET A 212 15.38 -18.53 -6.74
N SER A 213 16.53 -18.52 -6.06
CA SER A 213 17.16 -19.72 -5.49
C SER A 213 16.27 -20.35 -4.42
N ALA A 214 15.75 -19.56 -3.48
CA ALA A 214 14.94 -20.00 -2.36
C ALA A 214 13.59 -20.59 -2.79
N LEU A 215 13.01 -20.10 -3.90
CA LEU A 215 11.79 -20.63 -4.51
C LEU A 215 12.03 -21.86 -5.40
N THR A 216 13.29 -22.28 -5.59
CA THR A 216 13.66 -23.39 -6.48
C THR A 216 14.63 -24.37 -5.81
N ASN A 217 15.93 -24.25 -6.09
CA ASN A 217 16.96 -25.24 -5.77
C ASN A 217 17.69 -25.00 -4.43
N GLY A 218 17.54 -23.81 -3.85
CA GLY A 218 18.15 -23.41 -2.59
C GLY A 218 19.67 -23.45 -2.53
N THR A 219 20.31 -23.07 -3.63
CA THR A 219 21.77 -22.99 -3.75
C THR A 219 22.38 -21.79 -3.01
N ILE A 220 21.66 -20.67 -2.89
CA ILE A 220 22.13 -19.48 -2.17
C ILE A 220 21.78 -19.60 -0.68
N LYS A 221 22.76 -20.05 0.12
CA LYS A 221 22.63 -20.23 1.58
C LYS A 221 23.29 -19.13 2.40
N ARG A 222 23.98 -18.20 1.73
CA ARG A 222 24.74 -17.13 2.37
C ARG A 222 24.77 -15.86 1.52
N THR A 223 24.51 -14.73 2.17
CA THR A 223 24.77 -13.38 1.66
C THR A 223 25.92 -12.78 2.47
N ARG A 224 25.67 -11.76 3.29
CA ARG A 224 26.57 -11.33 4.36
C ARG A 224 26.54 -12.29 5.55
N ILE A 225 25.37 -12.87 5.82
CA ILE A 225 25.14 -13.89 6.86
C ILE A 225 24.53 -15.15 6.23
N ASN A 226 24.36 -16.20 7.03
CA ASN A 226 23.57 -17.36 6.59
C ASN A 226 22.11 -16.95 6.42
N VAL A 227 21.50 -17.40 5.32
CA VAL A 227 20.11 -17.11 4.95
C VAL A 227 19.36 -18.41 4.71
N LEU A 228 18.02 -18.35 4.72
CA LEU A 228 17.21 -19.53 4.42
C LEU A 228 17.54 -20.05 3.02
N ALA A 229 17.82 -21.35 2.93
CA ALA A 229 18.13 -21.98 1.66
C ALA A 229 16.87 -22.14 0.80
N LYS A 230 15.73 -22.46 1.42
CA LYS A 230 14.43 -22.57 0.74
C LYS A 230 13.41 -21.71 1.47
N LEU A 231 12.44 -21.20 0.72
CA LEU A 231 11.29 -20.47 1.23
C LEU A 231 10.03 -21.22 0.78
N SER A 232 9.26 -21.73 1.74
CA SER A 232 8.04 -22.48 1.45
C SER A 232 6.83 -21.56 1.37
N VAL A 233 6.58 -20.98 0.19
CA VAL A 233 5.49 -20.03 -0.04
C VAL A 233 4.85 -20.27 -1.41
N ASP A 234 3.61 -19.80 -1.56
CA ASP A 234 2.93 -19.74 -2.85
C ASP A 234 3.60 -18.68 -3.75
N LYS A 235 4.16 -19.12 -4.87
CA LYS A 235 4.88 -18.27 -5.83
C LYS A 235 3.98 -17.20 -6.44
N ASP A 236 2.69 -17.47 -6.58
CA ASP A 236 1.70 -16.53 -7.14
C ASP A 236 1.37 -15.39 -6.16
N LYS A 237 1.84 -15.49 -4.93
CA LYS A 237 1.69 -14.48 -3.87
C LYS A 237 3.00 -13.77 -3.52
N VAL A 238 4.04 -14.00 -4.31
CA VAL A 238 5.33 -13.32 -4.13
C VAL A 238 5.37 -12.05 -4.97
N MET A 239 5.69 -10.95 -4.30
CA MET A 239 5.92 -9.63 -4.87
C MET A 239 7.30 -9.12 -4.49
N VAL A 240 7.77 -8.09 -5.20
CA VAL A 240 9.05 -7.44 -4.96
C VAL A 240 8.85 -5.94 -4.91
N LEU A 241 9.39 -5.29 -3.88
CA LEU A 241 9.40 -3.84 -3.79
C LEU A 241 10.31 -3.27 -4.89
N ASN A 242 9.82 -2.26 -5.62
CA ASN A 242 10.57 -1.61 -6.68
C ASN A 242 11.76 -0.84 -6.08
N PRO A 243 13.02 -1.05 -6.54
CA PRO A 243 14.17 -0.26 -6.12
C PRO A 243 14.00 1.26 -6.27
N ALA A 244 13.24 1.70 -7.28
CA ALA A 244 12.89 3.11 -7.45
C ALA A 244 12.01 3.63 -6.30
N PHE A 245 11.14 2.79 -5.73
CA PHE A 245 10.34 3.14 -4.55
C PHE A 245 11.22 3.37 -3.32
N ILE A 246 12.27 2.55 -3.12
CA ILE A 246 13.24 2.76 -2.02
C ILE A 246 13.91 4.13 -2.16
N ASN A 247 14.32 4.50 -3.38
CA ASN A 247 14.89 5.82 -3.67
C ASN A 247 13.89 6.95 -3.43
N TYR A 248 12.63 6.78 -3.86
CA TYR A 248 11.54 7.71 -3.59
C TYR A 248 11.32 7.93 -2.09
N VAL A 249 11.28 6.87 -1.28
CA VAL A 249 11.14 6.99 0.17
C VAL A 249 12.33 7.72 0.77
N HIS A 250 13.55 7.40 0.35
CA HIS A 250 14.75 8.06 0.87
C HIS A 250 14.80 9.55 0.51
N THR A 251 14.45 9.92 -0.72
CA THR A 251 14.56 11.29 -1.22
C THR A 251 13.38 12.16 -0.83
N SER A 252 12.15 11.70 -1.04
CA SER A 252 10.94 12.49 -0.78
C SER A 252 10.64 12.58 0.71
N TRP A 253 10.71 11.46 1.43
CA TRP A 253 10.31 11.39 2.84
C TRP A 253 11.47 11.69 3.79
N LEU A 254 12.61 11.01 3.63
CA LEU A 254 13.76 11.18 4.52
C LEU A 254 14.69 12.34 4.12
N LYS A 255 14.48 12.97 2.96
CA LYS A 255 15.35 14.02 2.41
C LYS A 255 16.83 13.62 2.39
N GLY A 256 17.11 12.35 2.06
CA GLY A 256 18.46 11.79 1.97
C GLY A 256 19.14 11.49 3.31
N LYS A 257 18.46 11.65 4.45
CA LYS A 257 19.03 11.34 5.77
C LYS A 257 19.26 9.84 5.96
N GLY A 258 20.34 9.49 6.65
CA GLY A 258 20.77 8.10 6.86
C GLY A 258 21.24 7.41 5.57
N ARG A 259 21.67 6.15 5.68
CA ARG A 259 22.19 5.40 4.51
C ARG A 259 21.06 4.99 3.56
N TYR A 260 19.98 4.45 4.12
CA TYR A 260 18.71 4.12 3.45
C TYR A 260 17.60 3.92 4.48
N PRO A 261 16.31 3.99 4.08
CA PRO A 261 15.17 3.79 4.97
C PRO A 261 15.15 2.40 5.63
N SER A 262 14.65 2.30 6.86
CA SER A 262 14.43 1.02 7.54
C SER A 262 13.29 0.22 6.90
N THR A 263 13.27 -1.11 7.11
CA THR A 263 12.15 -1.97 6.69
C THR A 263 10.82 -1.48 7.25
N GLY A 264 10.80 -1.02 8.51
CA GLY A 264 9.59 -0.48 9.15
C GLY A 264 9.08 0.76 8.44
N PHE A 265 9.96 1.73 8.16
CA PHE A 265 9.57 2.95 7.48
C PHE A 265 9.16 2.70 6.02
N LEU A 266 9.88 1.85 5.28
CA LEU A 266 9.48 1.42 3.94
C LEU A 266 8.10 0.76 3.94
N THR A 267 7.82 -0.11 4.93
CA THR A 267 6.52 -0.78 5.05
C THR A 267 5.41 0.22 5.32
N LEU A 268 5.65 1.21 6.19
CA LEU A 268 4.69 2.27 6.45
C LEU A 268 4.38 3.05 5.17
N ILE A 269 5.39 3.54 4.46
CA ILE A 269 5.15 4.32 3.23
C ILE A 269 4.53 3.45 2.14
N LEU A 270 4.92 2.19 1.99
CA LEU A 270 4.22 1.23 1.14
C LEU A 270 2.73 1.17 1.47
N SER A 271 2.39 1.07 2.77
CA SER A 271 1.01 1.00 3.25
C SER A 271 0.21 2.26 2.91
N LEU A 272 0.83 3.45 2.94
CA LEU A 272 0.19 4.70 2.49
C LEU A 272 -0.19 4.68 1.00
N HIS A 273 0.49 3.89 0.17
CA HIS A 273 0.19 3.78 -1.26
C HIS A 273 -0.83 2.69 -1.59
N ILE A 274 -0.98 1.67 -0.74
CA ILE A 274 -1.84 0.51 -1.03
C ILE A 274 -3.10 0.47 -0.16
N CYS A 275 -3.24 1.35 0.82
CA CYS A 275 -4.34 1.40 1.79
C CYS A 275 -4.99 2.78 1.85
N ASP A 276 -6.24 2.81 2.32
CA ASP A 276 -7.01 4.05 2.47
C ASP A 276 -6.97 4.57 3.90
N GLU A 277 -6.97 3.66 4.88
CA GLU A 277 -6.72 3.95 6.29
C GLU A 277 -5.55 3.08 6.80
N VAL A 278 -4.66 3.69 7.59
CA VAL A 278 -3.44 3.03 8.08
C VAL A 278 -3.31 3.18 9.59
N ASN A 279 -3.44 2.05 10.28
CA ASN A 279 -3.21 1.88 11.71
C ASN A 279 -1.81 1.34 11.95
N VAL A 280 -1.05 1.96 12.84
CA VAL A 280 0.38 1.69 13.05
C VAL A 280 0.61 1.24 14.47
N TYR A 281 1.16 0.04 14.64
CA TYR A 281 1.42 -0.61 15.94
C TYR A 281 2.87 -1.05 16.02
N GLY A 282 3.51 -1.03 17.19
CA GLY A 282 4.86 -1.59 17.32
C GLY A 282 5.97 -0.73 16.71
N PHE A 283 5.76 0.59 16.58
CA PHE A 283 6.76 1.55 16.12
C PHE A 283 7.25 2.43 17.27
N GLY A 284 8.52 2.84 17.22
CA GLY A 284 9.14 3.66 18.25
C GLY A 284 9.68 2.86 19.44
N ALA A 285 10.06 3.58 20.50
CA ALA A 285 10.50 3.00 21.75
C ALA A 285 9.32 2.60 22.66
N ASN A 286 9.57 1.77 23.67
CA ASN A 286 8.62 1.54 24.77
C ASN A 286 8.49 2.77 25.70
N ARG A 287 7.60 2.71 26.71
CA ARG A 287 7.44 3.80 27.70
C ARG A 287 8.71 4.20 28.45
N LYS A 288 9.71 3.33 28.50
CA LYS A 288 11.03 3.61 29.11
C LYS A 288 12.03 4.24 28.14
N GLY A 289 11.62 4.50 26.89
CA GLY A 289 12.49 5.02 25.83
C GLY A 289 13.52 3.99 25.33
N ILE A 290 13.24 2.69 25.51
CA ILE A 290 14.11 1.59 25.10
C ILE A 290 13.62 1.01 23.76
N TRP A 291 14.53 0.96 22.79
CA TRP A 291 14.30 0.28 21.52
C TRP A 291 14.71 -1.17 21.65
N HIS A 292 13.74 -2.06 21.60
CA HIS A 292 13.92 -3.51 21.66
C HIS A 292 12.75 -4.18 20.96
N HIS A 293 12.93 -5.45 20.58
CA HIS A 293 11.85 -6.23 20.01
C HIS A 293 10.95 -6.84 21.09
N TYR A 294 9.65 -6.98 20.84
CA TYR A 294 8.73 -7.62 21.80
C TYR A 294 9.05 -9.10 22.09
N PHE A 295 9.83 -9.73 21.21
CA PHE A 295 10.20 -11.14 21.28
C PHE A 295 11.64 -11.37 21.76
N GLU A 296 12.34 -10.32 22.19
CA GLU A 296 13.70 -10.40 22.71
C GLU A 296 13.75 -9.86 24.15
N PRO A 297 14.61 -10.40 25.01
CA PRO A 297 14.81 -9.83 26.35
C PRO A 297 15.21 -8.35 26.26
N VAL A 298 14.65 -7.53 27.15
CA VAL A 298 15.02 -6.11 27.24
C VAL A 298 16.53 -5.99 27.49
N PRO A 299 17.29 -5.27 26.64
CA PRO A 299 18.72 -5.10 26.84
C PRO A 299 19.01 -4.46 28.19
N LYS A 300 20.01 -4.98 28.92
CA LYS A 300 20.45 -4.43 30.23
C LYS A 300 21.12 -3.05 30.11
N SER A 301 21.43 -2.60 28.90
CA SER A 301 22.19 -1.38 28.60
C SER A 301 21.32 -0.33 27.92
N LEU A 302 21.36 0.90 28.44
CA LEU A 302 20.71 2.09 27.83
C LEU A 302 21.34 2.51 26.49
N LEU A 303 22.41 1.85 26.04
CA LEU A 303 23.06 2.10 24.73
C LEU A 303 22.21 1.64 23.54
N SER A 304 21.14 0.88 23.78
CA SER A 304 20.15 0.43 22.78
C SER A 304 19.26 1.56 22.21
N ARG A 305 19.64 2.83 22.37
CA ARG A 305 18.97 3.98 21.73
C ARG A 305 19.32 4.16 20.24
N HIS A 306 20.26 3.37 19.71
CA HIS A 306 20.74 3.52 18.33
C HIS A 306 20.11 2.50 17.38
N THR A 307 19.45 2.96 16.32
CA THR A 307 18.80 2.15 15.28
C THR A 307 19.75 1.66 14.17
N GLY A 308 21.04 1.53 14.46
CA GLY A 308 22.04 1.06 13.49
C GLY A 308 22.25 2.02 12.31
N GLN A 309 22.18 1.50 11.08
CA GLN A 309 22.46 2.25 9.83
C GLN A 309 21.32 3.19 9.37
N HIS A 310 20.18 3.13 10.05
CA HIS A 310 18.96 3.87 9.71
C HIS A 310 18.79 5.09 10.60
N PRO A 311 18.20 6.19 10.09
CA PRO A 311 17.96 7.41 10.85
C PRO A 311 16.67 7.26 11.69
N GLY A 312 16.62 6.27 12.59
CA GLY A 312 15.41 5.87 13.31
C GLY A 312 14.69 6.98 14.07
N PRO A 313 15.40 7.90 14.77
CA PRO A 313 14.76 9.08 15.35
C PRO A 313 14.05 9.95 14.29
N ASN A 314 14.70 10.21 13.15
CA ASN A 314 14.07 10.98 12.08
C ASN A 314 12.90 10.25 11.42
N GLU A 315 12.99 8.92 11.26
CA GLU A 315 11.86 8.12 10.78
C GLU A 315 10.67 8.25 11.74
N TYR A 316 10.92 8.12 13.05
CA TYR A 316 9.88 8.26 14.06
C TYR A 316 9.26 9.65 14.11
N ASP A 317 10.06 10.72 13.96
CA ASP A 317 9.54 12.10 13.86
C ASP A 317 8.55 12.25 12.69
N LEU A 318 8.83 11.61 11.54
CA LEU A 318 7.91 11.62 10.39
C LEU A 318 6.62 10.85 10.67
N ILE A 319 6.68 9.75 11.44
CA ILE A 319 5.50 8.99 11.88
C ILE A 319 4.63 9.86 12.81
N LEU A 320 5.25 10.57 13.75
CA LEU A 320 4.54 11.50 14.63
C LEU A 320 3.88 12.63 13.84
N GLU A 321 4.57 13.18 12.84
CA GLU A 321 4.01 14.23 11.98
C GLU A 321 2.86 13.70 11.10
N LEU A 322 2.95 12.49 10.56
CA LEU A 322 1.83 11.82 9.86
C LEU A 322 0.61 11.65 10.78
N THR A 323 0.85 11.30 12.05
CA THR A 323 -0.21 11.12 13.06
C THR A 323 -0.88 12.46 13.37
N LYS A 324 -0.09 13.52 13.60
CA LYS A 324 -0.59 14.88 13.84
C LYS A 324 -1.45 15.38 12.68
N LYS A 325 -1.08 15.01 11.45
CA LYS A 325 -1.79 15.34 10.20
C LYS A 325 -2.96 14.39 9.90
N LYS A 326 -3.26 13.45 10.79
CA LYS A 326 -4.33 12.44 10.65
C LYS A 326 -4.23 11.61 9.36
N LYS A 327 -3.00 11.38 8.88
CA LYS A 327 -2.74 10.50 7.73
C LYS A 327 -2.57 9.04 8.16
N ILE A 328 -2.28 8.81 9.43
CA ILE A 328 -2.23 7.49 10.06
C ILE A 328 -2.79 7.58 11.47
N GLN A 329 -3.17 6.45 12.05
CA GLN A 329 -3.42 6.32 13.49
C GLN A 329 -2.27 5.54 14.13
N LEU A 330 -1.48 6.20 14.99
CA LEU A 330 -0.38 5.57 15.71
C LEU A 330 -0.83 5.08 17.09
N PHE A 331 -0.61 3.80 17.36
CA PHE A 331 -0.83 3.16 18.65
C PHE A 331 0.50 2.98 19.38
N THR A 332 0.69 3.76 20.45
CA THR A 332 1.98 3.89 21.15
C THR A 332 2.25 2.81 22.19
N GLY A 333 1.27 1.98 22.52
CA GLY A 333 1.44 0.83 23.40
C GLY A 333 1.76 1.17 24.87
N PHE A 334 2.50 0.26 25.52
CA PHE A 334 2.85 0.30 26.94
C PHE A 334 4.36 0.30 27.23
#